data_AF-A0A3D3KZK7-F1
#
_entry.id   AF-A0A3D3KZK7-F1
#
_cell.length_a   1.000
_cell.length_b   1.000
_cell.length_c   1.000
_cell.angle_alpha   90.00
_cell.angle_beta   90.00
_cell.angle_gamma   90.00
#
_symmetry.space_group_name_H-M   'P 1'
#
loop_
_entity.id
_entity.type
_entity.pdbx_description
1 polymer ?
#
loop_
_entity_poly.entity_id
_entity_poly.type
_entity_poly.pdbx_seq_one_letter_code
_entity_poly.pdbx_strand_id
1 'polypeptide(L)' 'RAKGLTLDEALAQEYRVGLRFLAAPDFREGIRAQVVDKDRNPHWKPATLHEVHATDVERFFAPLGNRELNLHTKEPDNA' A
#
# COMPACT_ATOMS: atom_id res chain seq x y z
N ARG A 1 7.32 -0.01 -11.74
CA ARG A 1 6.12 0.87 -11.78
C ARG A 1 4.99 0.19 -12.56
N ALA A 2 4.65 -1.05 -12.18
CA ALA A 2 3.71 -1.97 -12.84
C ALA A 2 3.92 -2.22 -14.34
N LYS A 3 3.74 -1.22 -15.20
CA LYS A 3 3.90 -1.35 -16.66
C LYS A 3 5.31 -1.85 -17.02
N GLY A 4 5.38 -2.97 -17.73
CA GLY A 4 6.63 -3.61 -18.16
C GLY A 4 7.28 -4.54 -17.14
N LEU A 5 6.66 -4.75 -15.98
CA LEU A 5 7.06 -5.79 -15.02
C LEU A 5 6.40 -7.14 -15.35
N THR A 6 7.02 -8.23 -14.90
CA THR A 6 6.35 -9.54 -14.77
C THR A 6 5.26 -9.51 -13.68
N LEU A 7 4.43 -10.55 -13.62
CA LEU A 7 3.41 -10.69 -12.58
C LEU A 7 4.03 -10.68 -11.17
N ASP A 8 5.12 -11.41 -10.97
CA ASP A 8 5.73 -11.60 -9.65
C ASP A 8 6.37 -10.29 -9.15
N GLU A 9 7.03 -9.54 -10.04
CA GLU A 9 7.54 -8.19 -9.76
C GLU A 9 6.42 -7.18 -9.49
N ALA A 10 5.29 -7.28 -10.20
CA ALA A 10 4.12 -6.44 -9.98
C ALA A 10 3.48 -6.72 -8.62
N LEU A 11 3.28 -7.99 -8.27
CA LEU A 11 2.75 -8.43 -6.97
C LEU A 11 3.68 -8.04 -5.81
N ALA A 12 5.00 -8.16 -5.96
CA ALA A 12 5.95 -7.67 -4.95
C ALA A 12 5.86 -6.14 -4.76
N GLN A 13 5.76 -5.38 -5.85
CA GLN A 13 5.55 -3.94 -5.81
C GLN A 13 4.19 -3.58 -5.15
N GLU A 14 3.13 -4.33 -5.42
CA GLU A 14 1.80 -4.09 -4.84
C GLU A 14 1.73 -4.48 -3.36
N TYR A 15 2.36 -5.58 -2.94
CA TYR A 15 2.48 -5.99 -1.54
C TYR A 15 3.15 -4.90 -0.68
N ARG A 16 4.26 -4.35 -1.18
CA ARG A 16 4.98 -3.23 -0.59
C ARG A 16 4.11 -1.98 -0.43
N VAL A 17 3.29 -1.67 -1.43
CA VAL A 17 2.35 -0.54 -1.40
C VAL A 17 1.20 -0.82 -0.41
N GLY A 18 0.62 -2.02 -0.41
CA GLY A 18 -0.48 -2.44 0.45
C GLY A 18 -0.13 -2.40 1.94
N LEU A 19 1.03 -2.96 2.34
CA LEU A 19 1.50 -2.87 3.73
C LEU A 19 1.66 -1.41 4.20
N ARG A 20 2.06 -0.51 3.30
CA ARG A 20 2.25 0.91 3.61
C ARG A 20 0.92 1.68 3.64
N PHE A 21 -0.09 1.25 2.90
CA PHE A 21 -1.47 1.73 3.09
C PHE A 21 -2.07 1.30 4.43
N LEU A 22 -1.87 0.05 4.87
CA LEU A 22 -2.35 -0.44 6.18
C LEU A 22 -1.77 0.34 7.38
N ALA A 23 -0.59 0.93 7.19
CA ALA A 23 0.09 1.80 8.16
C ALA A 23 -0.23 3.30 7.98
N ALA A 24 -0.85 3.70 6.87
CA ALA A 24 -1.25 5.09 6.60
C ALA A 24 -2.61 5.42 7.24
N PRO A 25 -2.88 6.69 7.62
CA PRO A 25 -4.15 7.08 8.23
C PRO A 25 -5.33 6.93 7.25
N ASP A 26 -5.15 7.38 6.00
CA ASP A 26 -6.24 7.50 5.03
C ASP A 26 -6.89 6.16 4.66
N PHE A 27 -6.17 5.04 4.70
CA PHE A 27 -6.78 3.72 4.46
C PHE A 27 -7.87 3.40 5.49
N ARG A 28 -7.65 3.80 6.75
CA ARG A 28 -8.62 3.61 7.84
C ARG A 28 -9.76 4.63 7.77
N GLU A 29 -9.46 5.88 7.42
CA GLU A 29 -10.47 6.92 7.22
C GLU A 29 -11.40 6.60 6.03
N GLY A 30 -10.88 6.03 4.95
CA GLY A 30 -11.69 5.57 3.82
C GLY A 30 -12.64 4.43 4.21
N ILE A 31 -12.16 3.47 5.00
CA ILE A 31 -13.02 2.41 5.56
C ILE A 31 -14.06 3.00 6.51
N ARG A 32 -13.70 3.98 7.35
CA ARG A 32 -14.64 4.67 8.25
C ARG A 32 -15.76 5.35 7.44
N ALA A 33 -15.40 6.25 6.54
CA ALA A 33 -16.34 7.08 5.78
C ALA A 33 -17.20 6.28 4.79
N GLN A 34 -16.68 5.19 4.21
CA GLN A 34 -17.39 4.42 3.18
C GLN A 34 -18.09 3.15 3.72
N VAL A 35 -17.61 2.53 4.79
CA VAL A 35 -18.08 1.21 5.23
C VAL A 35 -18.60 1.21 6.68
N VAL A 36 -17.92 1.87 7.62
CA VAL A 36 -18.33 1.88 9.03
C VAL A 36 -19.45 2.89 9.26
N ASP A 37 -19.14 4.17 9.22
CA ASP A 37 -20.07 5.27 9.51
C ASP A 37 -20.94 5.59 8.29
N LYS A 38 -20.41 5.36 7.09
CA LYS A 38 -21.08 5.53 5.79
C LYS A 38 -21.51 6.98 5.49
N ASP A 39 -20.89 7.96 6.16
CA ASP A 39 -21.12 9.40 5.97
C ASP A 39 -20.73 9.90 4.57
N ARG A 40 -19.88 9.15 3.85
CA ARG A 40 -19.29 9.49 2.55
C ARG A 40 -18.44 10.78 2.58
N ASN A 41 -18.00 11.19 3.77
CA ASN A 41 -17.24 12.43 4.03
C ASN A 41 -15.90 12.11 4.71
N PRO A 42 -14.90 11.61 3.96
CA PRO A 42 -13.58 11.28 4.47
C PRO A 42 -12.68 12.53 4.66
N HIS A 43 -11.99 12.58 5.79
CA HIS A 43 -11.06 13.67 6.16
C HIS A 43 -9.61 13.28 5.83
N TRP A 44 -9.27 13.23 4.53
CA TRP A 44 -7.93 12.85 4.05
C TRP A 44 -6.81 13.73 4.60
N LYS A 45 -5.62 13.15 4.80
CA LYS A 45 -4.42 13.89 5.21
C LYS A 45 -3.16 13.49 4.42
N PRO A 46 -2.70 14.32 3.47
CA PRO A 46 -3.15 15.70 3.19
C PRO A 46 -4.54 15.80 2.53
N ALA A 47 -5.16 16.97 2.63
CA ALA A 47 -6.53 17.19 2.16
C ALA A 47 -6.61 17.48 0.64
N THR A 48 -5.53 18.00 0.05
CA THR A 48 -5.47 18.33 -1.39
C THR A 48 -4.25 17.72 -2.08
N LEU A 49 -4.35 17.52 -3.40
CA LEU A 49 -3.24 16.97 -4.20
C LEU A 49 -2.00 17.86 -4.25
N HIS A 50 -2.13 19.17 -4.05
CA HIS A 50 -1.00 20.11 -4.03
C HIS A 50 -0.10 19.95 -2.79
N GLU A 51 -0.64 19.37 -1.71
CA GLU A 51 0.05 19.08 -0.45
C GLU A 51 0.68 17.67 -0.46
N VAL A 52 0.47 16.86 -1.50
CA VAL A 52 1.13 15.56 -1.68
C VAL A 52 2.49 15.78 -2.34
N HIS A 53 3.59 15.61 -1.61
CA HIS A 53 4.92 15.72 -2.21
C HIS A 53 5.35 14.40 -2.89
N ALA A 54 6.29 14.47 -3.83
CA ALA A 54 6.85 13.28 -4.48
C ALA A 54 7.46 12.29 -3.47
N THR A 55 7.97 12.79 -2.33
CA THR A 55 8.47 11.98 -1.20
C THR A 55 7.36 11.24 -0.45
N ASP A 56 6.16 11.83 -0.32
CA ASP A 56 4.97 11.15 0.24
C ASP A 56 4.49 10.00 -0.63
N VAL A 57 4.75 10.08 -1.95
CA VAL A 57 4.50 9.00 -2.91
C VAL A 57 5.61 7.96 -2.86
N GLU A 58 6.88 8.36 -3.01
CA GLU A 58 8.01 7.42 -3.11
C GLU A 58 8.27 6.62 -1.83
N ARG A 59 7.82 7.07 -0.65
CA ARG A 59 7.83 6.22 0.56
C ARG A 59 6.98 4.94 0.40
N PHE A 60 5.96 4.93 -0.47
CA PHE A 60 5.18 3.72 -0.79
C PHE A 60 5.93 2.76 -1.74
N PHE A 61 6.91 3.28 -2.50
CA PHE A 61 7.79 2.48 -3.37
C PHE A 61 9.07 1.98 -2.69
N ALA A 62 9.45 2.55 -1.54
CA ALA A 62 10.67 2.18 -0.81
C ALA A 62 10.67 0.68 -0.41
N PRO A 63 11.76 -0.07 -0.68
CA PRO A 63 11.85 -1.51 -0.39
C PRO A 63 11.50 -1.91 1.06
N LEU A 64 11.10 -3.16 1.25
CA LEU A 64 10.80 -3.76 2.57
C LEU A 64 12.01 -4.45 3.21
N GLY A 65 13.12 -4.60 2.48
CA GLY A 65 14.31 -5.33 2.92
C GLY A 65 14.07 -6.83 2.93
N ASN A 66 14.36 -7.48 4.06
CA ASN A 66 14.13 -8.92 4.27
C ASN A 66 12.64 -9.32 4.35
N ARG A 67 11.70 -8.37 4.24
CA ARG A 67 10.24 -8.59 4.23
C ARG A 67 9.62 -8.36 2.84
N GLU A 68 10.42 -8.33 1.79
CA GLU A 68 9.91 -8.24 0.42
C GLU A 68 9.23 -9.56 0.02
N LEU A 69 8.13 -9.50 -0.73
CA LEU A 69 7.42 -10.69 -1.18
C LEU A 69 8.25 -11.45 -2.22
N ASN A 70 8.49 -12.74 -1.99
CA ASN A 70 9.18 -13.65 -2.91
C ASN A 70 8.32 -14.89 -3.18
N LEU A 71 7.68 -14.93 -4.36
CA LEU A 71 6.78 -16.02 -4.75
C LEU A 71 7.49 -17.33 -5.12
N HIS A 72 8.82 -17.33 -5.21
CA HIS A 72 9.63 -18.52 -5.44
C HIS A 72 10.10 -19.19 -4.13
N THR A 73 9.96 -18.51 -2.98
CA THR A 73 10.21 -19.11 -1.68
C THR A 73 8.99 -19.91 -1.25
N LYS A 74 9.10 -21.24 -1.37
CA LYS A 74 8.15 -22.14 -0.70
C LYS A 74 8.41 -22.05 0.80
N GLU A 75 7.36 -21.80 1.61
CA GLU A 75 7.46 -22.05 3.04
C GLU A 75 7.80 -23.54 3.27
N PRO A 76 8.57 -23.88 4.33
CA PRO A 76 8.65 -25.26 4.78
C PRO A 76 7.23 -25.75 5.10
N ASP A 77 6.92 -27.02 4.81
CA ASP A 77 5.58 -27.57 5.07
C ASP A 77 5.20 -27.35 6.54
N ASN A 78 3.97 -26.85 6.77
CA ASN A 78 3.46 -26.54 8.10
C ASN A 78 3.11 -27.85 8.83
N ALA A 79 4.13 -28.43 9.49
CA ALA A 79 4.09 -29.67 10.26
C ALA A 79 3.69 -29.47 11.73
#